data_AF-A0A2V6HJF9-F1
#
_entry.id   AF-A0A2V6HJF9-F1
#
_cell.length_a   1.000
_cell.length_b   1.000
_cell.length_c   1.000
_cell.angle_alpha   90.00
_cell.angle_beta   90.00
_cell.angle_gamma   90.00
#
_symmetry.space_group_name_H-M   'P 1'
#
loop_
_entity.id
_entity.type
_entity.pdbx_description
1 polymer ?
#
loop_
_entity_poly.entity_id
_entity_poly.type
_entity_poly.pdbx_seq_one_letter_code
_entity_poly.pdbx_strand_id
1 'polypeptide(L)'
;MGGRLCARLRGNFVIRAVLLFAAAALVLPEPSVASVIFQPGKKAKYVAPGEEEISGNAAELFQTGQTAEKEGNTKRAIRAYKSLVKRYPKDALAAGALYRTAELQEQLHLYIAAAGSFSQLVEKYPGSPHFDEAIEAQFRIGEIYLTGKKLRFLGIPYASALDRAVTIFANVVRTAPHGKYTARAQFDIGLAREKQGANDAALQAYQAVVDKFPDEPIAVDAQYQIGYIWFTAARTGTKDIAAVSNARTAFQDFLFHYPNSEKAAQARANLELLEHKQTTSSYQVAKFYDKQKYYRAAVIYYNEVIRQQPGSAESEQAKKRIDQLRAKVGDAVLQPAFSAGDAGKKKRDAHGARTAQSESAKPGPANNAAPLPAPETDVSLPPPASLAPDTTTAPEPLPAPPSTGTSSGASPAPEASASPGASGSPAP
;
A
#
# COMPACT_ATOMS: atom_id res chain seq x y z
N MET A 1 22.46 -82.97 -13.61
CA MET A 1 21.84 -81.66 -13.89
C MET A 1 20.56 -81.58 -13.06
N GLY A 2 20.59 -80.92 -11.90
CA GLY A 2 20.05 -79.56 -11.73
C GLY A 2 18.54 -79.65 -11.46
N GLY A 3 18.03 -79.62 -10.23
CA GLY A 3 18.22 -78.54 -9.27
C GLY A 3 17.31 -77.38 -9.63
N ARG A 4 16.06 -77.36 -9.12
CA ARG A 4 15.11 -76.24 -8.95
C ARG A 4 13.66 -76.75 -9.00
N LEU A 5 13.13 -77.32 -7.91
CA LEU A 5 11.67 -77.42 -7.75
C LEU A 5 11.24 -77.65 -6.29
N CYS A 6 11.83 -76.93 -5.32
CA CYS A 6 11.41 -77.08 -3.91
C CYS A 6 11.32 -75.75 -3.12
N ALA A 7 11.29 -74.60 -3.79
CA ALA A 7 11.34 -73.28 -3.12
C ALA A 7 10.12 -72.37 -3.36
N ARG A 8 9.02 -72.86 -3.98
CA ARG A 8 7.87 -72.00 -4.33
C ARG A 8 6.63 -72.18 -3.45
N LEU A 9 6.59 -73.19 -2.57
CA LEU A 9 5.44 -73.47 -1.70
C LEU A 9 5.61 -72.98 -0.24
N ARG A 10 6.83 -72.65 0.21
CA ARG A 10 7.07 -72.12 1.57
C ARG A 10 6.92 -70.59 1.71
N GLY A 11 7.20 -69.83 0.65
CA GLY A 11 7.13 -68.36 0.68
C GLY A 11 5.71 -67.80 0.77
N ASN A 12 4.74 -68.40 0.06
CA ASN A 12 3.35 -67.93 0.08
C ASN A 12 2.64 -68.19 1.40
N PHE A 13 3.07 -69.17 2.19
CA PHE A 13 2.46 -69.46 3.50
C PHE A 13 2.93 -68.47 4.57
N VAL A 14 4.22 -68.11 4.56
CA VAL A 14 4.78 -67.10 5.49
C VAL A 14 4.22 -65.71 5.18
N ILE A 15 4.10 -65.33 3.90
CA ILE A 15 3.54 -64.04 3.50
C ILE A 15 2.05 -63.94 3.85
N ARG A 16 1.27 -65.02 3.66
CA ARG A 16 -0.16 -65.05 4.07
C ARG A 16 -0.35 -65.06 5.58
N ALA A 17 0.53 -65.72 6.33
CA ALA A 17 0.51 -65.69 7.79
C ALA A 17 0.86 -64.29 8.34
N VAL A 18 1.85 -63.60 7.76
CA VAL A 18 2.21 -62.23 8.13
C VAL A 18 1.11 -61.23 7.77
N LEU A 19 0.46 -61.39 6.61
CA LEU A 19 -0.69 -60.56 6.23
C LEU A 19 -1.93 -60.79 7.11
N LEU A 20 -2.18 -62.03 7.55
CA LEU A 20 -3.24 -62.31 8.52
C LEU A 20 -2.93 -61.76 9.92
N PHE A 21 -1.66 -61.78 10.34
CA PHE A 21 -1.25 -61.17 11.61
C PHE A 21 -1.29 -59.63 11.56
N ALA A 22 -0.91 -59.01 10.44
CA ALA A 22 -1.03 -57.58 10.22
C ALA A 22 -2.50 -57.12 10.12
N ALA A 23 -3.38 -57.91 9.50
CA ALA A 23 -4.82 -57.66 9.49
C ALA A 23 -5.45 -57.83 10.89
N ALA A 24 -4.99 -58.78 11.69
CA ALA A 24 -5.45 -58.96 13.06
C ALA A 24 -4.98 -57.82 14.00
N ALA A 25 -3.77 -57.28 13.78
CA ALA A 25 -3.27 -56.13 14.54
C ALA A 25 -4.02 -54.82 14.22
N LEU A 26 -4.59 -54.69 13.02
CA LEU A 26 -5.46 -53.57 12.61
C LEU A 26 -6.90 -53.67 13.14
N VAL A 27 -7.29 -54.80 13.74
CA VAL A 27 -8.62 -55.04 14.31
C VAL A 27 -8.59 -55.00 15.84
N LEU A 28 -7.45 -54.74 16.47
CA LEU A 28 -7.39 -54.49 17.91
C LEU A 28 -8.02 -53.11 18.19
N PRO A 29 -9.19 -53.05 18.86
CA PRO A 29 -9.77 -51.78 19.25
C PRO A 29 -8.81 -51.11 20.23
N GLU A 30 -8.31 -49.93 19.89
CA GLU A 30 -7.63 -49.08 20.86
C GLU A 30 -8.58 -48.86 22.05
N PRO A 31 -8.13 -49.02 23.31
CA PRO A 31 -8.93 -48.68 24.47
C PRO A 31 -9.10 -47.16 24.52
N SER A 32 -10.07 -46.65 23.76
CA SER A 32 -10.54 -45.28 23.91
C SER A 32 -11.23 -45.17 25.27
N VAL A 33 -10.62 -44.39 26.16
CA VAL A 33 -11.17 -44.12 27.50
C VAL A 33 -12.40 -43.23 27.30
N ALA A 34 -13.58 -43.85 27.25
CA ALA A 34 -14.85 -43.15 27.07
C ALA A 34 -15.46 -42.83 28.44
N SER A 35 -15.65 -41.55 28.73
CA SER A 35 -16.38 -41.11 29.93
C SER A 35 -17.89 -41.15 29.67
N VAL A 36 -18.59 -42.12 30.25
CA VAL A 36 -20.07 -42.13 30.26
C VAL A 36 -20.55 -41.17 31.35
N ILE A 37 -21.15 -40.04 30.96
CA ILE A 37 -21.75 -39.10 31.91
C ILE A 37 -23.15 -39.58 32.25
N PHE A 38 -23.33 -40.09 33.47
CA PHE A 38 -24.64 -40.49 33.98
C PHE A 38 -25.36 -39.30 34.63
N GLN A 39 -26.46 -38.85 34.03
CA GLN A 39 -27.42 -37.95 34.67
C GLN A 39 -28.65 -38.77 35.09
N PRO A 40 -28.99 -38.85 36.40
CA PRO A 40 -30.17 -39.57 36.86
C PRO A 40 -31.43 -39.09 36.12
N GLY A 41 -32.14 -40.00 35.44
CA GLY A 41 -33.36 -39.69 34.69
C GLY A 41 -33.19 -39.35 33.20
N LYS A 42 -31.95 -39.32 32.67
CA LYS A 42 -31.70 -39.18 31.22
C LYS A 42 -30.95 -40.38 30.66
N LYS A 43 -31.31 -40.84 29.46
CA LYS A 43 -30.61 -41.94 28.77
C LYS A 43 -29.15 -41.55 28.52
N ALA A 44 -28.21 -42.47 28.77
CA ALA A 44 -26.79 -42.26 28.54
C ALA A 44 -26.56 -41.83 27.08
N LYS A 45 -25.99 -40.62 26.91
CA LYS A 45 -25.69 -40.07 25.59
C LYS A 45 -24.21 -40.27 25.33
N TYR A 46 -23.86 -40.91 24.22
CA TYR A 46 -22.48 -41.03 23.78
C TYR A 46 -21.92 -39.64 23.48
N VAL A 47 -20.76 -39.34 24.04
CA VAL A 47 -20.04 -38.10 23.79
C VAL A 47 -18.63 -38.48 23.35
N ALA A 48 -18.24 -38.06 22.15
CA ALA A 48 -16.91 -38.33 21.63
C ALA A 48 -15.84 -37.65 22.50
N PRO A 49 -14.63 -38.22 22.65
CA PRO A 49 -13.55 -37.63 23.43
C PRO A 49 -13.33 -36.14 23.09
N GLY A 50 -13.57 -35.30 24.11
CA GLY A 50 -13.48 -33.85 24.04
C GLY A 50 -14.83 -33.11 23.91
N GLU A 51 -15.92 -33.74 23.48
CA GLU A 51 -17.26 -33.11 23.41
C GLU A 51 -18.00 -33.07 24.76
N GLU A 52 -17.32 -33.40 25.87
CA GLU A 52 -17.86 -33.37 27.23
C GLU A 52 -18.37 -31.97 27.62
N GLU A 53 -19.47 -31.91 28.37
CA GLU A 53 -19.94 -30.66 28.97
C GLU A 53 -18.97 -30.19 30.06
N ILE A 54 -18.13 -29.22 29.71
CA ILE A 54 -17.18 -28.63 30.67
C ILE A 54 -17.98 -27.68 31.57
N SER A 55 -18.05 -28.01 32.86
CA SER A 55 -18.73 -27.22 33.89
C SER A 55 -17.83 -27.07 35.11
N GLY A 56 -17.91 -25.93 35.78
CA GLY A 56 -17.04 -25.59 36.91
C GLY A 56 -16.94 -24.08 37.12
N ASN A 57 -16.24 -23.69 38.18
CA ASN A 57 -15.84 -22.29 38.40
C ASN A 57 -14.73 -21.86 37.42
N ALA A 58 -14.35 -20.58 37.40
CA ALA A 58 -13.34 -20.09 36.45
C ALA A 58 -11.99 -20.81 36.59
N ALA A 59 -11.55 -21.09 37.83
CA ALA A 59 -10.30 -21.79 38.09
C ALA A 59 -10.33 -23.24 37.60
N GLU A 60 -11.42 -23.97 37.83
CA GLU A 60 -11.61 -25.35 37.36
C GLU A 60 -11.61 -25.45 35.84
N LEU A 61 -12.27 -24.51 35.15
CA LEU A 61 -12.24 -24.45 33.69
C LEU A 61 -10.84 -24.16 33.16
N PHE A 62 -10.09 -23.29 33.83
CA PHE A 62 -8.71 -22.99 33.48
C PHE A 62 -7.79 -24.21 33.68
N GLN A 63 -7.90 -24.88 34.83
CA GLN A 63 -7.17 -26.12 35.14
C GLN A 63 -7.52 -27.25 34.16
N THR A 64 -8.79 -27.38 33.79
CA THR A 64 -9.21 -28.34 32.76
C THR A 64 -8.52 -28.06 31.42
N GLY A 65 -8.39 -26.78 31.05
CA GLY A 65 -7.64 -26.36 29.87
C GLY A 65 -6.17 -26.77 29.95
N GLN A 66 -5.50 -26.48 31.07
CA GLN A 66 -4.09 -26.81 31.29
C GLN A 66 -3.82 -28.31 31.28
N THR A 67 -4.68 -29.12 31.91
CA THR A 67 -4.57 -30.58 31.90
C THR A 67 -4.74 -31.12 30.48
N ALA A 68 -5.72 -30.62 29.74
CA ALA A 68 -5.93 -31.01 28.34
C ALA A 68 -4.75 -30.63 27.44
N GLU A 69 -4.06 -29.50 27.68
CA GLU A 69 -2.82 -29.16 26.98
C GLU A 69 -1.70 -30.17 27.26
N LYS A 70 -1.50 -30.55 28.52
CA LYS A 70 -0.49 -31.55 28.91
C LYS A 70 -0.76 -32.92 28.28
N GLU A 71 -2.03 -33.26 28.12
CA GLU A 71 -2.48 -34.48 27.43
C GLU A 71 -2.36 -34.39 25.90
N GLY A 72 -1.98 -33.24 25.34
CA GLY A 72 -1.93 -33.01 23.89
C GLY A 72 -3.31 -32.84 23.25
N ASN A 73 -4.39 -32.76 24.04
CA ASN A 73 -5.75 -32.58 23.54
C ASN A 73 -6.08 -31.09 23.37
N THR A 74 -5.49 -30.47 22.35
CA THR A 74 -5.62 -29.04 22.04
C THR A 74 -7.08 -28.59 21.84
N LYS A 75 -7.92 -29.46 21.25
CA LYS A 75 -9.35 -29.15 21.04
C LYS A 75 -10.13 -29.07 22.35
N ARG A 76 -9.86 -29.98 23.30
CA ARG A 76 -10.45 -29.94 24.65
C ARG A 76 -9.96 -28.70 25.40
N ALA A 77 -8.66 -28.39 25.32
CA ALA A 77 -8.09 -27.20 25.94
C ALA A 77 -8.76 -25.90 25.46
N ILE A 78 -8.84 -25.69 24.14
CA ILE A 78 -9.50 -24.52 23.55
C ILE A 78 -10.97 -24.42 23.99
N ARG A 79 -11.71 -25.54 24.08
CA ARG A 79 -13.11 -25.52 24.54
C ARG A 79 -13.24 -25.13 26.01
N ALA A 80 -12.34 -25.62 26.87
CA ALA A 80 -12.33 -25.28 28.29
C ALA A 80 -12.10 -23.78 28.50
N TYR A 81 -11.08 -23.23 27.85
CA TYR A 81 -10.77 -21.81 27.92
C TYR A 81 -11.87 -20.92 27.31
N LYS A 82 -12.42 -21.29 26.14
CA LYS A 82 -13.57 -20.56 25.57
C LYS A 82 -14.79 -20.58 26.48
N SER A 83 -15.03 -21.70 27.17
CA SER A 83 -16.13 -21.82 28.13
C SER A 83 -15.91 -20.91 29.34
N LEU A 84 -14.68 -20.79 29.83
CA LEU A 84 -14.30 -19.86 30.88
C LEU A 84 -14.62 -18.42 30.48
N VAL A 85 -14.14 -17.97 29.33
CA VAL A 85 -14.34 -16.59 28.85
C VAL A 85 -15.82 -16.29 28.63
N LYS A 86 -16.60 -17.27 28.15
CA LYS A 86 -18.03 -17.11 27.92
C LYS A 86 -18.83 -16.99 29.22
N ARG A 87 -18.51 -17.81 30.22
CA ARG A 87 -19.28 -17.89 31.49
C ARG A 87 -18.80 -16.88 32.52
N TYR A 88 -17.50 -16.58 32.52
CA TYR A 88 -16.83 -15.73 33.51
C TYR A 88 -16.00 -14.61 32.83
N PRO A 89 -16.61 -13.73 32.01
CA PRO A 89 -15.89 -12.72 31.25
C PRO A 89 -15.26 -11.59 32.08
N LYS A 90 -15.52 -11.52 33.39
CA LYS A 90 -14.92 -10.51 34.29
C LYS A 90 -13.85 -11.09 35.21
N ASP A 91 -13.65 -12.39 35.14
CA ASP A 91 -12.68 -13.09 35.99
C ASP A 91 -11.24 -12.77 35.56
N ALA A 92 -10.31 -12.70 36.51
CA ALA A 92 -8.91 -12.42 36.23
C ALA A 92 -8.27 -13.46 35.29
N LEU A 93 -8.76 -14.70 35.31
CA LEU A 93 -8.27 -15.79 34.44
C LEU A 93 -8.80 -15.69 33.00
N ALA A 94 -9.80 -14.85 32.72
CA ALA A 94 -10.40 -14.77 31.40
C ALA A 94 -9.44 -14.24 30.33
N ALA A 95 -8.62 -13.24 30.68
CA ALA A 95 -7.60 -12.71 29.78
C ALA A 95 -6.53 -13.77 29.45
N GLY A 96 -6.02 -14.48 30.48
CA GLY A 96 -5.08 -15.58 30.29
C GLY A 96 -5.65 -16.75 29.49
N ALA A 97 -6.93 -17.07 29.69
CA ALA A 97 -7.63 -18.10 28.92
C ALA A 97 -7.76 -17.74 27.43
N LEU A 98 -8.01 -16.46 27.12
CA LEU A 98 -8.01 -15.99 25.73
C LEU A 98 -6.63 -16.05 25.11
N TYR A 99 -5.61 -15.63 25.84
CA TYR A 99 -4.23 -15.69 25.38
C TYR A 99 -3.83 -17.13 25.02
N ARG A 100 -4.04 -18.07 25.96
CA ARG A 100 -3.80 -19.50 25.71
C ARG A 100 -4.62 -20.04 24.54
N THR A 101 -5.89 -19.66 24.44
CA THR A 101 -6.73 -20.06 23.31
C THR A 101 -6.14 -19.61 21.97
N ALA A 102 -5.62 -18.39 21.91
CA ALA A 102 -5.01 -17.82 20.72
C ALA A 102 -3.70 -18.52 20.35
N GLU A 103 -2.80 -18.74 21.32
CA GLU A 103 -1.54 -19.48 21.12
C GLU A 103 -1.80 -20.90 20.57
N LEU A 104 -2.73 -21.64 21.17
CA LEU A 104 -3.09 -22.98 20.71
C LEU A 104 -3.69 -22.96 19.30
N GLN A 105 -4.46 -21.92 18.95
CA GLN A 105 -4.98 -21.76 17.59
C GLN A 105 -3.87 -21.44 16.58
N GLU A 106 -2.88 -20.64 16.97
CA GLU A 106 -1.71 -20.33 16.14
C GLU A 106 -0.85 -21.58 15.88
N GLN A 107 -0.63 -22.40 16.91
CA GLN A 107 0.04 -23.71 16.79
C GLN A 107 -0.70 -24.67 15.84
N LEU A 108 -2.03 -24.61 15.83
CA LEU A 108 -2.86 -25.36 14.88
C LEU A 108 -2.98 -24.69 13.50
N HIS A 109 -2.23 -23.60 13.25
CA HIS A 109 -2.28 -22.79 12.03
C HIS A 109 -3.67 -22.21 11.72
N LEU A 110 -4.54 -22.10 12.73
CA LEU A 110 -5.86 -21.49 12.63
C LEU A 110 -5.75 -19.96 12.81
N TYR A 111 -4.98 -19.32 11.95
CA TYR A 111 -4.57 -17.92 12.11
C TYR A 111 -5.74 -16.93 12.23
N ILE A 112 -6.85 -17.10 11.50
CA ILE A 112 -8.03 -16.24 11.66
C ILE A 112 -8.65 -16.39 13.05
N ALA A 113 -8.74 -17.63 13.55
CA ALA A 113 -9.29 -17.87 14.88
C ALA A 113 -8.36 -17.27 15.94
N ALA A 114 -7.04 -17.46 15.79
CA ALA A 114 -6.02 -16.92 16.68
C ALA A 114 -6.09 -15.38 16.73
N ALA A 115 -6.09 -14.72 15.57
CA ALA A 115 -6.24 -13.27 15.48
C ALA A 115 -7.56 -12.78 16.11
N GLY A 116 -8.66 -13.53 15.96
CA GLY A 116 -9.93 -13.22 16.62
C GLY A 116 -9.86 -13.33 18.15
N SER A 117 -9.18 -14.34 18.68
CA SER A 117 -8.97 -14.53 20.12
C SER A 117 -8.05 -13.45 20.71
N PHE A 118 -6.96 -13.10 20.00
CA PHE A 118 -6.10 -11.97 20.38
C PHE A 118 -6.85 -10.63 20.31
N SER A 119 -7.65 -10.40 19.26
CA SER A 119 -8.50 -9.19 19.15
C SER A 119 -9.43 -9.06 20.34
N GLN A 120 -10.06 -10.16 20.74
CA GLN A 120 -10.94 -10.17 21.91
C GLN A 120 -10.19 -9.86 23.21
N LEU A 121 -8.93 -10.32 23.33
CA LEU A 121 -8.07 -10.02 24.47
C LEU A 121 -7.79 -8.52 24.56
N VAL A 122 -7.27 -7.92 23.48
CA VAL A 122 -6.87 -6.50 23.48
C VAL A 122 -8.06 -5.54 23.58
N GLU A 123 -9.23 -5.93 23.09
CA GLU A 123 -10.45 -5.11 23.16
C GLU A 123 -11.14 -5.17 24.53
N LYS A 124 -11.23 -6.36 25.13
CA LYS A 124 -11.99 -6.56 26.37
C LYS A 124 -11.13 -6.46 27.62
N TYR A 125 -9.83 -6.73 27.51
CA TYR A 125 -8.90 -6.79 28.63
C TYR A 125 -7.63 -5.97 28.34
N PRO A 126 -7.74 -4.63 28.13
CA PRO A 126 -6.59 -3.78 27.81
C PRO A 126 -5.54 -3.71 28.93
N GLY A 127 -5.90 -4.02 30.19
CA GLY A 127 -4.96 -4.12 31.30
C GLY A 127 -4.34 -5.51 31.50
N SER A 128 -4.53 -6.42 30.54
CA SER A 128 -3.94 -7.76 30.59
C SER A 128 -2.41 -7.68 30.53
N PRO A 129 -1.68 -8.51 31.30
CA PRO A 129 -0.23 -8.66 31.13
C PRO A 129 0.18 -9.13 29.72
N HIS A 130 -0.75 -9.75 28.99
CA HIS A 130 -0.54 -10.28 27.65
C HIS A 130 -0.98 -9.33 26.53
N PHE A 131 -1.18 -8.05 26.83
CA PHE A 131 -1.70 -7.08 25.86
C PHE A 131 -0.70 -6.88 24.71
N ASP A 132 0.56 -6.60 25.02
CA ASP A 132 1.59 -6.31 24.02
C ASP A 132 1.90 -7.54 23.17
N GLU A 133 1.96 -8.73 23.78
CA GLU A 133 2.17 -10.00 23.06
C GLU A 133 1.00 -10.33 22.13
N ALA A 134 -0.23 -9.99 22.52
CA ALA A 134 -1.39 -10.14 21.66
C ALA A 134 -1.36 -9.20 20.46
N ILE A 135 -0.96 -7.93 20.65
CA ILE A 135 -0.76 -6.97 19.56
C ILE A 135 0.34 -7.45 18.60
N GLU A 136 1.47 -7.89 19.14
CA GLU A 136 2.56 -8.45 18.33
C GLU A 136 2.09 -9.67 17.53
N ALA A 137 1.36 -10.59 18.16
CA ALA A 137 0.83 -11.77 17.49
C ALA A 137 -0.17 -11.41 16.38
N GLN A 138 -1.06 -10.44 16.61
CA GLN A 138 -1.94 -9.92 15.56
C GLN A 138 -1.13 -9.35 14.39
N PHE A 139 -0.10 -8.55 14.67
CA PHE A 139 0.77 -7.99 13.64
C PHE A 139 1.45 -9.10 12.81
N ARG A 140 2.09 -10.09 13.46
CA ARG A 140 2.71 -11.24 12.79
C ARG A 140 1.71 -12.02 11.93
N ILE A 141 0.50 -12.26 12.44
CA ILE A 141 -0.56 -12.93 11.66
C ILE A 141 -0.97 -12.08 10.46
N GLY A 142 -1.09 -10.76 10.62
CA GLY A 142 -1.33 -9.83 9.52
C GLY A 142 -0.30 -9.96 8.40
N GLU A 143 1.00 -10.05 8.74
CA GLU A 143 2.09 -10.23 7.78
C GLU A 143 2.00 -11.58 7.02
N ILE A 144 1.57 -12.65 7.70
CA ILE A 144 1.32 -13.95 7.07
C ILE A 144 0.24 -13.82 5.97
N TYR A 145 -0.84 -13.09 6.24
CA TYR A 145 -1.90 -12.84 5.26
C TYR A 145 -1.46 -11.88 4.14
N LEU A 146 -0.67 -10.86 4.45
CA LEU A 146 -0.13 -9.89 3.49
C LEU A 146 0.83 -10.52 2.47
N THR A 147 1.64 -11.48 2.91
CA THR A 147 2.63 -12.14 2.05
C THR A 147 2.01 -13.21 1.17
N GLY A 148 0.94 -13.89 1.61
CA GLY A 148 0.05 -14.73 0.81
C GLY A 148 0.64 -15.98 0.12
N LYS A 149 1.98 -16.10 0.01
CA LYS A 149 2.66 -17.22 -0.67
C LYS A 149 2.33 -18.58 -0.04
N LYS A 150 2.24 -18.65 1.29
CA LYS A 150 1.87 -19.89 1.99
C LYS A 150 0.38 -20.21 1.89
N LEU A 151 -0.49 -19.19 1.78
CA LEU A 151 -1.94 -19.38 1.77
C LEU A 151 -2.48 -19.78 0.39
N ARG A 152 -1.81 -19.42 -0.70
CA ARG A 152 -2.18 -19.88 -2.06
C ARG A 152 -2.16 -21.41 -2.16
N PHE A 153 -1.27 -22.07 -1.42
CA PHE A 153 -1.21 -23.53 -1.33
C PHE A 153 -2.43 -24.13 -0.60
N LEU A 154 -3.09 -23.36 0.26
CA LEU A 154 -4.22 -23.79 1.11
C LEU A 154 -5.60 -23.50 0.49
N GLY A 155 -5.68 -23.15 -0.80
CA GLY A 155 -6.95 -22.95 -1.51
C GLY A 155 -7.72 -21.66 -1.19
N ILE A 156 -7.11 -20.71 -0.46
CA ILE A 156 -7.74 -19.41 -0.13
C ILE A 156 -7.50 -18.41 -1.28
N PRO A 157 -8.53 -17.70 -1.78
CA PRO A 157 -8.35 -16.70 -2.82
C PRO A 157 -7.50 -15.53 -2.31
N TYR A 158 -6.52 -15.11 -3.11
CA TYR A 158 -5.52 -14.10 -2.72
C TYR A 158 -6.14 -12.76 -2.29
N ALA A 159 -7.17 -12.29 -3.00
CA ALA A 159 -7.89 -11.06 -2.63
C ALA A 159 -8.48 -11.13 -1.22
N SER A 160 -9.07 -12.27 -0.84
CA SER A 160 -9.61 -12.49 0.49
C SER A 160 -8.51 -12.50 1.56
N ALA A 161 -7.32 -13.02 1.26
CA ALA A 161 -6.20 -12.98 2.18
C ALA A 161 -5.77 -11.54 2.50
N LEU A 162 -5.73 -10.66 1.49
CA LEU A 162 -5.40 -9.25 1.69
C LEU A 162 -6.47 -8.50 2.52
N ASP A 163 -7.76 -8.79 2.32
CA ASP A 163 -8.82 -8.21 3.16
C ASP A 163 -8.72 -8.65 4.63
N ARG A 164 -8.33 -9.90 4.87
CA ARG A 164 -8.04 -10.41 6.22
C ARG A 164 -6.86 -9.66 6.84
N ALA A 165 -5.77 -9.46 6.08
CA ALA A 165 -4.62 -8.69 6.55
C ALA A 165 -5.04 -7.27 6.97
N VAL A 166 -5.79 -6.56 6.12
CA VAL A 166 -6.30 -5.21 6.42
C VAL A 166 -7.13 -5.21 7.70
N THR A 167 -8.02 -6.19 7.88
CA THR A 167 -8.87 -6.28 9.07
C THR A 167 -8.04 -6.46 10.35
N ILE A 168 -7.01 -7.31 10.29
CA ILE A 168 -6.14 -7.60 11.43
C ILE A 168 -5.28 -6.38 11.78
N PHE A 169 -4.63 -5.77 10.79
CA PHE A 169 -3.83 -4.55 11.00
C PHE A 169 -4.69 -3.37 11.48
N ALA A 170 -5.91 -3.20 10.96
CA ALA A 170 -6.82 -2.17 11.43
C ALA A 170 -7.21 -2.37 12.89
N ASN A 171 -7.27 -3.61 13.38
CA ASN A 171 -7.46 -3.88 14.80
C ASN A 171 -6.28 -3.35 15.62
N VAL A 172 -5.04 -3.69 15.23
CA VAL A 172 -3.80 -3.21 15.88
C VAL A 172 -3.75 -1.69 15.95
N VAL A 173 -4.01 -1.00 14.83
CA VAL A 173 -4.00 0.47 14.77
C VAL A 173 -5.03 1.08 15.72
N ARG A 174 -6.22 0.46 15.83
CA ARG A 174 -7.31 0.97 16.68
C ARG A 174 -7.05 0.72 18.17
N THR A 175 -6.51 -0.44 18.53
CA THR A 175 -6.36 -0.86 19.94
C THR A 175 -5.07 -0.37 20.56
N ALA A 176 -4.01 -0.19 19.76
CA ALA A 176 -2.72 0.30 20.22
C ALA A 176 -2.24 1.54 19.42
N PRO A 177 -2.92 2.69 19.44
CA PRO A 177 -2.60 3.84 18.57
C PRO A 177 -1.17 4.37 18.71
N HIS A 178 -0.52 4.16 19.86
CA HIS A 178 0.88 4.53 20.13
C HIS A 178 1.79 3.30 20.30
N GLY A 179 1.34 2.14 19.86
CA GLY A 179 2.08 0.88 19.94
C GLY A 179 3.23 0.81 18.93
N LYS A 180 4.27 0.05 19.27
CA LYS A 180 5.45 -0.20 18.44
C LYS A 180 5.13 -0.64 17.01
N TYR A 181 4.03 -1.36 16.81
CA TYR A 181 3.65 -1.94 15.52
C TYR A 181 2.68 -1.07 14.72
N THR A 182 2.22 0.06 15.25
CA THR A 182 1.04 0.75 14.73
C THR A 182 1.31 1.56 13.48
N ALA A 183 2.41 2.31 13.44
CA ALA A 183 2.85 2.99 12.22
C ALA A 183 3.09 1.98 11.08
N ARG A 184 3.72 0.85 11.41
CA ARG A 184 3.98 -0.22 10.45
C ARG A 184 2.69 -0.93 9.99
N ALA A 185 1.79 -1.26 10.90
CA ALA A 185 0.50 -1.85 10.58
C ALA A 185 -0.33 -0.93 9.66
N GLN A 186 -0.31 0.39 9.92
CA GLN A 186 -0.98 1.37 9.08
C GLN A 186 -0.36 1.42 7.66
N PHE A 187 0.96 1.36 7.55
CA PHE A 187 1.65 1.23 6.27
C PHE A 187 1.27 -0.08 5.55
N ASP A 188 1.24 -1.20 6.27
CA ASP A 188 0.93 -2.52 5.72
C ASP A 188 -0.54 -2.65 5.27
N ILE A 189 -1.46 -1.86 5.84
CA ILE A 189 -2.82 -1.67 5.29
C ILE A 189 -2.73 -1.05 3.89
N GLY A 190 -1.91 0.00 3.70
CA GLY A 190 -1.67 0.61 2.40
C GLY A 190 -1.10 -0.38 1.39
N LEU A 191 -0.09 -1.14 1.81
CA LEU A 191 0.53 -2.17 0.97
C LEU A 191 -0.45 -3.29 0.59
N ALA A 192 -1.35 -3.69 1.49
CA ALA A 192 -2.40 -4.66 1.19
C ALA A 192 -3.38 -4.11 0.13
N ARG A 193 -3.82 -2.86 0.28
CA ARG A 193 -4.73 -2.20 -0.67
C ARG A 193 -4.10 -1.98 -2.03
N GLU A 194 -2.82 -1.61 -2.07
CA GLU A 194 -2.03 -1.48 -3.30
C GLU A 194 -1.97 -2.80 -4.06
N LYS A 195 -1.67 -3.91 -3.36
CA LYS A 195 -1.68 -5.26 -3.94
C LYS A 195 -3.04 -5.73 -4.45
N GLN A 196 -4.13 -5.16 -3.93
CA GLN A 196 -5.49 -5.39 -4.43
C GLN A 196 -5.81 -4.53 -5.67
N GLY A 197 -4.98 -3.55 -6.02
CA GLY A 197 -5.27 -2.54 -7.04
C GLY A 197 -6.22 -1.44 -6.56
N ALA A 198 -6.54 -1.39 -5.27
CA ALA A 198 -7.41 -0.39 -4.66
C ALA A 198 -6.60 0.88 -4.34
N ASN A 199 -6.16 1.58 -5.40
CA ASN A 199 -5.23 2.72 -5.30
C ASN A 199 -5.73 3.83 -4.36
N ASP A 200 -7.01 4.22 -4.44
CA ASP A 200 -7.57 5.27 -3.58
C ASP A 200 -7.48 4.88 -2.09
N ALA A 201 -7.79 3.63 -1.76
CA ALA A 201 -7.70 3.12 -0.40
C ALA A 201 -6.24 2.99 0.07
N ALA A 202 -5.32 2.65 -0.83
CA ALA A 202 -3.89 2.61 -0.54
C ALA A 202 -3.32 4.01 -0.25
N LEU A 203 -3.69 5.01 -1.08
CA LEU A 203 -3.31 6.40 -0.88
C LEU A 203 -3.79 6.93 0.48
N GLN A 204 -5.06 6.68 0.83
CA GLN A 204 -5.60 7.07 2.15
C GLN A 204 -4.82 6.42 3.30
N ALA A 205 -4.48 5.14 3.16
CA ALA A 205 -3.77 4.41 4.21
C ALA A 205 -2.32 4.90 4.37
N TYR A 206 -1.60 5.15 3.28
CA TYR A 206 -0.25 5.73 3.32
C TYR A 206 -0.25 7.18 3.79
N GLN A 207 -1.20 8.01 3.36
CA GLN A 207 -1.34 9.38 3.84
C GLN A 207 -1.56 9.40 5.36
N ALA A 208 -2.38 8.49 5.89
CA ALA A 208 -2.56 8.36 7.32
C ALA A 208 -1.27 7.97 8.08
N VAL A 209 -0.29 7.34 7.43
CA VAL A 209 1.04 7.12 8.04
C VAL A 209 1.79 8.45 8.16
N VAL A 210 1.85 9.20 7.07
CA VAL A 210 2.53 10.49 7.00
C VAL A 210 1.94 11.49 7.99
N ASP A 211 0.61 11.54 8.08
CA ASP A 211 -0.09 12.50 8.94
C ASP A 211 0.02 12.15 10.44
N LYS A 212 -0.04 10.85 10.78
CA LYS A 212 -0.13 10.41 12.18
C LYS A 212 1.22 10.01 12.78
N PHE A 213 2.18 9.62 11.95
CA PHE A 213 3.50 9.14 12.38
C PHE A 213 4.64 9.85 11.61
N PRO A 214 4.66 11.20 11.53
CA PRO A 214 5.61 11.93 10.68
C PRO A 214 7.08 11.70 11.06
N ASP A 215 7.36 11.42 12.34
CA ASP A 215 8.71 11.21 12.87
C ASP A 215 9.21 9.76 12.73
N GLU A 216 8.33 8.81 12.39
CA GLU A 216 8.70 7.42 12.22
C GLU A 216 9.37 7.20 10.86
N PRO A 217 10.46 6.40 10.76
CA PRO A 217 11.15 6.14 9.49
C PRO A 217 10.23 5.61 8.37
N ILE A 218 9.16 4.91 8.74
CA ILE A 218 8.18 4.36 7.80
C ILE A 218 7.36 5.44 7.07
N ALA A 219 7.26 6.66 7.62
CA ALA A 219 6.59 7.77 6.94
C ALA A 219 7.32 8.19 5.67
N VAL A 220 8.66 8.09 5.65
CA VAL A 220 9.46 8.33 4.44
C VAL A 220 9.07 7.35 3.35
N ASP A 221 8.96 6.06 3.69
CA ASP A 221 8.52 5.03 2.74
C ASP A 221 7.08 5.28 2.28
N ALA A 222 6.17 5.67 3.19
CA ALA A 222 4.78 5.96 2.86
C ALA A 222 4.65 7.13 1.87
N GLN A 223 5.36 8.23 2.11
CA GLN A 223 5.36 9.40 1.23
C GLN A 223 5.87 9.03 -0.18
N TYR A 224 6.91 8.19 -0.25
CA TYR A 224 7.40 7.69 -1.53
C TYR A 224 6.36 6.81 -2.24
N GLN A 225 5.67 5.91 -1.52
CA GLN A 225 4.64 5.04 -2.10
C GLN A 225 3.45 5.82 -2.67
N ILE A 226 3.07 6.94 -2.05
CA ILE A 226 2.02 7.83 -2.58
C ILE A 226 2.38 8.29 -4.00
N GLY A 227 3.61 8.80 -4.19
CA GLY A 227 4.09 9.18 -5.53
C GLY A 227 4.19 8.01 -6.49
N TYR A 228 4.59 6.83 -5.99
CA TYR A 228 4.73 5.62 -6.81
C TYR A 228 3.39 5.07 -7.32
N ILE A 229 2.32 5.16 -6.52
CA ILE A 229 0.96 4.80 -6.95
C ILE A 229 0.53 5.68 -8.13
N TRP A 230 0.67 7.01 -7.99
CA TRP A 230 0.33 7.94 -9.07
C TRP A 230 1.21 7.74 -10.30
N PHE A 231 2.50 7.48 -10.12
CA PHE A 231 3.41 7.16 -11.20
C PHE A 231 2.98 5.92 -11.97
N THR A 232 2.57 4.87 -11.26
CA THR A 232 2.08 3.64 -11.88
C THR A 232 0.80 3.89 -12.66
N ALA A 233 -0.14 4.65 -12.09
CA ALA A 233 -1.36 5.08 -12.77
C ALA A 233 -1.06 5.93 -14.04
N ALA A 234 -0.09 6.84 -13.97
CA ALA A 234 0.37 7.65 -15.09
C ALA A 234 1.03 6.81 -16.20
N ARG A 235 1.64 5.67 -15.84
CA ARG A 235 2.28 4.76 -16.79
C ARG A 235 1.26 3.86 -17.51
N THR A 236 0.28 3.32 -16.78
CA THR A 236 -0.75 2.42 -17.32
C THR A 236 -1.91 3.15 -17.98
N GLY A 237 -2.27 4.33 -17.48
CA GLY A 237 -3.28 5.20 -18.04
C GLY A 237 -2.78 5.82 -19.34
N THR A 238 -3.49 5.58 -20.44
CA THR A 238 -3.10 6.09 -21.76
C THR A 238 -3.23 7.60 -21.87
N LYS A 239 -3.98 8.27 -20.97
CA LYS A 239 -4.28 9.72 -21.04
C LYS A 239 -4.58 10.39 -19.69
N ASP A 240 -4.13 9.85 -18.56
CA ASP A 240 -4.42 10.45 -17.26
C ASP A 240 -3.44 11.60 -16.93
N ILE A 241 -3.77 12.80 -17.41
CA ILE A 241 -3.01 14.03 -17.15
C ILE A 241 -2.98 14.33 -15.65
N ALA A 242 -4.06 14.03 -14.92
CA ALA A 242 -4.14 14.24 -13.49
C ALA A 242 -3.16 13.31 -12.75
N ALA A 243 -3.08 12.03 -13.13
CA ALA A 243 -2.10 11.11 -12.53
C ALA A 243 -0.65 11.55 -12.76
N VAL A 244 -0.30 12.06 -13.95
CA VAL A 244 1.05 12.61 -14.21
C VAL A 244 1.33 13.81 -13.31
N SER A 245 0.37 14.74 -13.19
CA SER A 245 0.50 15.91 -12.32
C SER A 245 0.66 15.50 -10.86
N ASN A 246 -0.21 14.62 -10.37
CA ASN A 246 -0.17 14.13 -8.99
C ASN A 246 1.14 13.39 -8.68
N ALA A 247 1.63 12.57 -9.61
CA ALA A 247 2.90 11.87 -9.46
C ALA A 247 4.08 12.86 -9.38
N ARG A 248 4.09 13.88 -10.24
CA ARG A 248 5.11 14.94 -10.21
C ARG A 248 5.09 15.66 -8.87
N THR A 249 3.92 16.16 -8.45
CA THR A 249 3.77 16.86 -7.17
C THR A 249 4.22 15.99 -6.02
N ALA A 250 3.74 14.74 -5.93
CA ALA A 250 4.08 13.84 -4.84
C ALA A 250 5.59 13.53 -4.75
N PHE A 251 6.29 13.32 -5.88
CA PHE A 251 7.74 13.11 -5.86
C PHE A 251 8.52 14.40 -5.58
N GLN A 252 8.05 15.55 -6.05
CA GLN A 252 8.66 16.85 -5.71
C GLN A 252 8.52 17.12 -4.21
N ASP A 253 7.33 16.90 -3.64
CA ASP A 253 7.07 17.01 -2.21
C ASP A 253 7.96 16.04 -1.42
N PHE A 254 8.09 14.79 -1.88
CA PHE A 254 8.98 13.81 -1.28
C PHE A 254 10.45 14.29 -1.27
N LEU A 255 10.95 14.83 -2.39
CA LEU A 255 12.31 15.34 -2.49
C LEU A 255 12.54 16.61 -1.67
N PHE A 256 11.50 17.42 -1.48
CA PHE A 256 11.52 18.61 -0.63
C PHE A 256 11.64 18.23 0.85
N HIS A 257 10.82 17.28 1.32
CA HIS A 257 10.84 16.85 2.72
C HIS A 257 11.99 15.89 3.06
N TYR A 258 12.40 15.05 2.10
CA TYR A 258 13.37 13.98 2.31
C TYR A 258 14.50 13.97 1.26
N PRO A 259 15.27 15.08 1.11
CA PRO A 259 16.27 15.24 0.05
C PRO A 259 17.42 14.21 0.10
N ASN A 260 17.71 13.70 1.31
CA ASN A 260 18.80 12.76 1.61
C ASN A 260 18.33 11.31 1.84
N SER A 261 17.05 11.00 1.58
CA SER A 261 16.54 9.64 1.70
C SER A 261 17.20 8.69 0.69
N GLU A 262 17.35 7.41 1.03
CA GLU A 262 17.78 6.36 0.08
C GLU A 262 16.88 6.30 -1.16
N LYS A 263 15.60 6.71 -1.03
CA LYS A 263 14.64 6.76 -2.13
C LYS A 263 14.73 8.06 -2.96
N ALA A 264 15.52 9.05 -2.57
CA ALA A 264 15.60 10.34 -3.28
C ALA A 264 16.16 10.16 -4.70
N ALA A 265 17.18 9.31 -4.89
CA ALA A 265 17.68 9.00 -6.23
C ALA A 265 16.61 8.33 -7.10
N GLN A 266 15.83 7.42 -6.52
CA GLN A 266 14.73 6.74 -7.22
C GLN A 266 13.59 7.69 -7.58
N ALA A 267 13.22 8.62 -6.68
CA ALA A 267 12.20 9.63 -6.94
C ALA A 267 12.61 10.59 -8.07
N ARG A 268 13.89 11.03 -8.11
CA ARG A 268 14.43 11.83 -9.22
C ARG A 268 14.36 11.08 -10.56
N ALA A 269 14.74 9.80 -10.57
CA ALA A 269 14.64 8.96 -11.77
C ALA A 269 13.18 8.79 -12.24
N ASN A 270 12.23 8.60 -11.32
CA ASN A 270 10.82 8.50 -11.69
C ASN A 270 10.27 9.82 -12.27
N LEU A 271 10.70 10.97 -11.73
CA LEU A 271 10.36 12.29 -12.28
C LEU A 271 10.89 12.46 -13.70
N GLU A 272 12.15 12.11 -13.94
CA GLU A 272 12.75 12.16 -15.28
C GLU A 272 11.99 11.29 -16.29
N LEU A 273 11.55 10.10 -15.87
CA LEU A 273 10.72 9.23 -16.72
C LEU A 273 9.36 9.85 -17.05
N LEU A 274 8.72 10.54 -16.10
CA LEU A 274 7.46 11.25 -16.33
C LEU A 274 7.65 12.42 -17.31
N GLU A 275 8.71 13.20 -17.13
CA GLU A 275 9.07 14.32 -18.00
C GLU A 275 9.38 13.84 -19.41
N HIS A 276 10.23 12.82 -19.56
CA HIS A 276 10.58 12.27 -20.88
C HIS A 276 9.35 11.77 -21.64
N LYS A 277 8.42 11.07 -20.96
CA LYS A 277 7.16 10.61 -21.58
C LYS A 277 6.29 11.78 -22.04
N GLN A 278 6.19 12.84 -21.22
CA GLN A 278 5.42 14.03 -21.55
C GLN A 278 6.05 14.80 -22.73
N THR A 279 7.36 15.06 -22.67
CA THR A 279 8.13 15.73 -23.74
C THR A 279 8.04 14.98 -25.06
N THR A 280 8.19 13.65 -25.03
CA THR A 280 8.03 12.80 -26.23
C THR A 280 6.64 12.94 -26.82
N SER A 281 5.58 12.91 -25.99
CA SER A 281 4.20 13.08 -26.45
C SER A 281 4.00 14.44 -27.12
N SER A 282 4.41 15.53 -26.47
CA SER A 282 4.34 16.90 -27.00
C SER A 282 5.06 17.02 -28.35
N TYR A 283 6.24 16.39 -28.48
CA TYR A 283 7.02 16.41 -29.71
C TYR A 283 6.35 15.65 -30.86
N GLN A 284 5.71 14.51 -30.59
CA GLN A 284 4.95 13.79 -31.62
C GLN A 284 3.72 14.58 -32.10
N VAL A 285 3.03 15.26 -31.18
CA VAL A 285 1.90 16.15 -31.54
C VAL A 285 2.40 17.31 -32.40
N ALA A 286 3.54 17.91 -32.06
CA ALA A 286 4.16 18.96 -32.88
C ALA A 286 4.44 18.47 -34.31
N LYS A 287 5.05 17.28 -34.46
CA LYS A 287 5.33 16.66 -35.77
C LYS A 287 4.06 16.36 -36.56
N PHE A 288 2.98 15.97 -35.90
CA PHE A 288 1.69 15.71 -36.54
C PHE A 288 1.09 16.97 -37.18
N TYR A 289 1.11 18.10 -36.46
CA TYR A 289 0.64 19.39 -36.99
C TYR A 289 1.58 19.97 -38.06
N ASP A 290 2.89 19.83 -37.87
CA ASP A 290 3.90 20.25 -38.86
C ASP A 290 3.71 19.52 -40.19
N LYS A 291 3.48 18.20 -40.15
CA LYS A 291 3.20 17.38 -41.35
C LYS A 291 1.94 17.84 -42.09
N GLN A 292 0.93 18.31 -41.36
CA GLN A 292 -0.31 18.85 -41.94
C GLN A 292 -0.20 20.31 -42.38
N LYS A 293 0.97 20.93 -42.20
CA LYS A 293 1.24 22.35 -42.49
C LYS A 293 0.48 23.34 -41.61
N TYR A 294 -0.05 22.87 -40.47
CA TYR A 294 -0.59 23.73 -39.41
C TYR A 294 0.57 24.28 -38.56
N TYR A 295 1.40 25.13 -39.17
CA TYR A 295 2.69 25.54 -38.60
C TYR A 295 2.55 26.32 -37.31
N ARG A 296 1.52 27.16 -37.18
CA ARG A 296 1.25 27.89 -35.95
C ARG A 296 0.97 26.97 -34.77
N ALA A 297 0.14 25.93 -34.97
CA ALA A 297 -0.12 24.93 -33.93
C ALA A 297 1.14 24.10 -33.63
N ALA A 298 1.89 23.70 -34.66
CA ALA A 298 3.14 22.96 -34.50
C ALA A 298 4.16 23.72 -33.62
N VAL A 299 4.33 25.04 -33.85
CA VAL A 299 5.24 25.89 -33.05
C VAL A 299 4.82 25.96 -31.58
N ILE A 300 3.52 25.97 -31.26
CA ILE A 300 3.04 25.93 -29.87
C ILE A 300 3.53 24.65 -29.18
N TYR A 301 3.34 23.48 -29.80
CA TYR A 301 3.78 22.21 -29.22
C TYR A 301 5.31 22.05 -29.22
N TYR A 302 6.03 22.58 -30.22
CA TYR A 302 7.50 22.61 -30.18
C TYR A 302 8.04 23.50 -29.05
N ASN A 303 7.41 24.65 -28.79
CA ASN A 303 7.76 25.50 -27.65
C ASN A 303 7.46 24.81 -26.32
N GLU A 304 6.39 24.02 -26.24
CA GLU A 304 6.07 23.21 -25.07
C GLU A 304 7.16 22.17 -24.78
N VAL A 305 7.68 21.47 -25.79
CA VAL A 305 8.83 20.56 -25.66
C VAL A 305 10.05 21.27 -25.08
N ILE A 306 10.34 22.49 -25.57
CA ILE A 306 11.47 23.30 -25.09
C ILE A 306 11.28 23.75 -23.64
N ARG A 307 10.04 24.08 -23.24
CA ARG A 307 9.70 24.46 -21.86
C ARG A 307 9.78 23.28 -20.90
N GLN A 308 9.29 22.12 -21.31
CA GLN A 308 9.24 20.91 -20.48
C GLN A 308 10.64 20.35 -20.19
N GLN A 309 11.53 20.34 -21.18
CA GLN A 309 12.88 19.79 -21.00
C GLN A 309 13.93 20.58 -21.79
N PRO A 310 14.38 21.75 -21.29
CA PRO A 310 15.39 22.56 -21.96
C PRO A 310 16.71 21.79 -22.12
N GLY A 311 17.24 21.74 -23.35
CA GLY A 311 18.54 21.11 -23.65
C GLY A 311 18.48 19.61 -23.95
N SER A 312 17.30 18.98 -23.92
CA SER A 312 17.12 17.61 -24.46
C SER A 312 17.30 17.56 -25.97
N ALA A 313 17.58 16.38 -26.52
CA ALA A 313 17.71 16.18 -27.97
C ALA A 313 16.43 16.60 -28.72
N GLU A 314 15.26 16.29 -28.16
CA GLU A 314 13.95 16.68 -28.66
C GLU A 314 13.77 18.20 -28.65
N SER A 315 14.21 18.88 -27.57
CA SER A 315 14.12 20.35 -27.48
C SER A 315 15.02 21.04 -28.50
N GLU A 316 16.22 20.51 -28.76
CA GLU A 316 17.14 21.07 -29.76
C GLU A 316 16.60 20.83 -31.18
N GLN A 317 16.01 19.67 -31.44
CA GLN A 317 15.30 19.41 -32.70
C GLN A 317 14.09 20.33 -32.88
N ALA A 318 13.33 20.58 -31.82
CA ALA A 318 12.19 21.49 -31.81
C ALA A 318 12.61 22.93 -32.12
N LYS A 319 13.66 23.46 -31.47
CA LYS A 319 14.24 24.78 -31.76
C LYS A 319 14.63 24.92 -33.23
N LYS A 320 15.45 23.98 -33.72
CA LYS A 320 15.90 23.96 -35.11
C LYS A 320 14.72 23.94 -36.09
N ARG A 321 13.65 23.20 -35.77
CA ARG A 321 12.48 23.13 -36.62
C ARG A 321 11.67 24.43 -36.60
N ILE A 322 11.51 25.07 -35.45
CA ILE A 322 10.87 26.38 -35.34
C ILE A 322 11.60 27.41 -36.22
N ASP A 323 12.93 27.45 -36.18
CA ASP A 323 13.71 28.40 -37.00
C ASP A 323 13.52 28.15 -38.51
N GLN A 324 13.45 26.87 -38.93
CA GLN A 324 13.13 26.52 -40.31
C GLN A 324 11.72 26.97 -40.72
N LEU A 325 10.75 26.81 -39.82
CA LEU A 325 9.38 27.28 -40.08
C LEU A 325 9.33 28.79 -40.18
N ARG A 326 10.02 29.51 -39.28
CA ARG A 326 10.16 30.97 -39.28
C ARG A 326 10.74 31.49 -40.58
N ALA A 327 11.81 30.87 -41.08
CA ALA A 327 12.41 31.22 -42.37
C ALA A 327 11.46 30.95 -43.56
N LYS A 328 10.59 29.94 -43.46
CA LYS A 328 9.71 29.51 -44.56
C LYS A 328 8.43 30.35 -44.68
N VAL A 329 7.77 30.67 -43.57
CA VAL A 329 6.45 31.33 -43.58
C VAL A 329 6.44 32.73 -42.95
N GLY A 330 7.57 33.17 -42.39
CA GLY A 330 7.70 34.45 -41.71
C GLY A 330 7.17 34.43 -40.27
N ASP A 331 7.76 35.26 -39.42
CA ASP A 331 7.44 35.33 -37.99
C ASP A 331 5.98 35.66 -37.68
N ALA A 332 5.40 36.60 -38.43
CA ALA A 332 4.04 37.08 -38.20
C ALA A 332 2.98 35.98 -38.31
N VAL A 333 3.23 34.94 -39.12
CA VAL A 333 2.30 33.84 -39.37
C VAL A 333 2.35 32.78 -38.25
N LEU A 334 3.46 32.71 -37.51
CA LEU A 334 3.69 31.73 -36.47
C LEU A 334 3.30 32.22 -35.07
N GLN A 335 3.03 33.52 -34.92
CA GLN A 335 2.58 34.09 -33.65
C GLN A 335 1.20 33.54 -33.24
N PRO A 336 0.98 33.24 -31.95
CA PRO A 336 -0.36 33.02 -31.42
C PRO A 336 -1.23 34.26 -31.68
N ALA A 337 -2.41 34.10 -32.27
CA ALA A 337 -3.37 35.18 -32.57
C ALA A 337 -4.03 35.79 -31.33
N PHE A 338 -3.47 35.55 -30.14
CA PHE A 338 -3.81 36.30 -28.95
C PHE A 338 -2.79 37.43 -28.79
N SER A 339 -2.93 38.47 -29.60
CA SER A 339 -2.50 39.80 -29.18
C SER A 339 -3.55 40.28 -28.16
N ALA A 340 -3.11 40.64 -26.97
CA ALA A 340 -3.93 41.10 -25.85
C ALA A 340 -4.60 42.48 -26.08
N GLY A 341 -5.04 42.79 -27.30
CA GLY A 341 -5.62 44.07 -27.69
C GLY A 341 -7.08 44.04 -28.15
N ASP A 342 -7.62 42.90 -28.58
CA ASP A 342 -8.91 42.87 -29.31
C ASP A 342 -10.08 42.16 -28.58
N ALA A 343 -9.96 41.90 -27.29
CA ALA A 343 -11.06 41.36 -26.47
C ALA A 343 -12.17 42.40 -26.14
N GLY A 344 -12.05 43.64 -26.63
CA GLY A 344 -12.96 44.74 -26.30
C GLY A 344 -14.14 44.98 -27.25
N LYS A 345 -14.21 44.32 -28.42
CA LYS A 345 -15.22 44.67 -29.45
C LYS A 345 -15.86 43.45 -30.11
N LYS A 346 -16.53 42.60 -29.33
CA LYS A 346 -17.54 41.65 -29.88
C LYS A 346 -18.49 41.14 -28.80
N LYS A 347 -19.20 42.07 -28.15
CA LYS A 347 -20.38 41.76 -27.32
C LYS A 347 -21.57 42.65 -27.67
N ARG A 348 -21.88 42.71 -28.97
CA ARG A 348 -23.11 43.15 -29.64
C ARG A 348 -22.97 42.45 -31.00
N ASP A 349 -23.67 41.39 -31.38
CA ASP A 349 -25.09 41.14 -31.34
C ASP A 349 -25.33 39.62 -31.26
N ALA A 350 -26.19 39.18 -30.34
CA ALA A 350 -26.67 37.80 -30.28
C ALA A 350 -28.20 37.81 -30.39
N HIS A 351 -28.69 37.76 -31.62
CA HIS A 351 -30.06 37.33 -31.89
C HIS A 351 -30.18 36.77 -33.32
N GLY A 352 -30.62 35.51 -33.44
CA GLY A 352 -30.99 34.92 -34.73
C GLY A 352 -30.62 33.46 -34.87
N ALA A 353 -31.57 32.57 -34.58
CA ALA A 353 -31.53 31.16 -34.93
C ALA A 353 -31.52 30.95 -36.45
N ARG A 354 -30.81 29.91 -36.95
CA ARG A 354 -31.35 28.92 -37.94
C ARG A 354 -30.32 27.88 -38.43
N THR A 355 -30.73 26.62 -38.25
CA THR A 355 -30.70 25.45 -39.16
C THR A 355 -29.44 25.05 -39.94
N ALA A 356 -29.10 23.77 -39.78
CA ALA A 356 -28.19 22.98 -40.59
C ALA A 356 -28.56 22.89 -42.07
N GLN A 357 -27.58 23.11 -42.94
CA GLN A 357 -27.49 22.53 -44.27
C GLN A 357 -26.04 22.10 -44.53
N SER A 358 -25.90 20.88 -45.04
CA SER A 358 -24.66 20.30 -45.52
C SER A 358 -24.31 20.93 -46.87
N GLU A 359 -23.21 21.68 -46.94
CA GLU A 359 -22.57 22.03 -48.20
C GLU A 359 -21.11 21.57 -48.20
N SER A 360 -20.79 20.77 -49.21
CA SER A 360 -19.48 20.22 -49.51
C SER A 360 -18.47 21.35 -49.81
N ALA A 361 -17.51 21.57 -48.91
CA ALA A 361 -16.47 22.57 -49.09
C ALA A 361 -15.31 22.04 -49.96
N LYS A 362 -15.12 22.68 -51.12
CA LYS A 362 -13.88 22.65 -51.92
C LYS A 362 -12.71 23.28 -51.14
N PRO A 363 -11.45 22.91 -51.43
CA PRO A 363 -10.29 23.33 -50.63
C PRO A 363 -9.95 24.82 -50.86
N GLY A 364 -10.09 25.63 -49.80
CA GLY A 364 -9.62 27.02 -49.76
C GLY A 364 -8.10 27.14 -49.53
N PRO A 365 -7.53 28.37 -49.60
CA PRO A 365 -6.09 28.59 -49.48
C PRO A 365 -5.59 28.17 -48.09
N ALA A 366 -4.27 27.97 -47.95
CA ALA A 366 -3.60 27.41 -46.77
C ALA A 366 -3.91 28.20 -45.48
N ASN A 367 -5.05 27.88 -44.87
CA ASN A 367 -5.60 28.60 -43.75
C ASN A 367 -4.88 28.16 -42.46
N ASN A 368 -4.02 29.04 -41.92
CA ASN A 368 -3.65 29.10 -40.50
C ASN A 368 -4.85 29.47 -39.58
N ALA A 369 -6.06 29.13 -40.02
CA ALA A 369 -7.33 29.38 -39.35
C ALA A 369 -8.04 28.06 -39.04
N ALA A 370 -7.29 27.00 -38.75
CA ALA A 370 -7.86 25.90 -37.99
C ALA A 370 -8.22 26.46 -36.60
N PRO A 371 -9.46 26.31 -36.12
CA PRO A 371 -9.80 26.63 -34.75
C PRO A 371 -8.82 25.88 -33.85
N LEU A 372 -8.15 26.60 -32.96
CA LEU A 372 -7.49 25.94 -31.83
C LEU A 372 -8.59 25.13 -31.13
N PRO A 373 -8.33 23.86 -30.77
CA PRO A 373 -9.35 23.03 -30.13
C PRO A 373 -9.89 23.79 -28.92
N ALA A 374 -11.22 23.93 -28.86
CA ALA A 374 -11.86 24.53 -27.69
C ALA A 374 -11.48 23.70 -26.44
N PRO A 375 -11.34 24.33 -25.26
CA PRO A 375 -10.95 23.63 -24.03
C PRO A 375 -11.97 22.56 -23.59
N GLU A 376 -13.11 22.46 -24.25
CA GLU A 376 -14.19 21.56 -23.91
C GLU A 376 -14.66 20.90 -25.23
N THR A 377 -14.75 19.57 -25.27
CA THR A 377 -15.44 18.74 -26.30
C THR A 377 -14.72 18.42 -27.62
N ASP A 378 -13.55 17.74 -27.59
CA ASP A 378 -13.26 16.62 -28.51
C ASP A 378 -12.10 15.72 -28.01
N VAL A 379 -12.29 14.41 -27.98
CA VAL A 379 -11.57 13.41 -27.14
C VAL A 379 -10.24 12.89 -27.76
N SER A 380 -9.70 13.52 -28.80
CA SER A 380 -8.58 12.92 -29.55
C SER A 380 -7.20 13.54 -29.34
N LEU A 381 -7.05 14.78 -28.89
CA LEU A 381 -5.74 15.40 -28.63
C LEU A 381 -5.84 16.43 -27.48
N PRO A 382 -4.93 16.43 -26.48
CA PRO A 382 -4.99 17.41 -25.40
C PRO A 382 -4.63 18.82 -25.91
N PRO A 383 -5.36 19.87 -25.49
CA PRO A 383 -5.00 21.25 -25.81
C PRO A 383 -3.70 21.65 -25.09
N PRO A 384 -2.94 22.62 -25.64
CA PRO A 384 -1.74 23.15 -25.00
C PRO A 384 -2.09 23.87 -23.70
N ALA A 385 -1.32 23.63 -22.63
CA ALA A 385 -1.50 24.25 -21.30
C ALA A 385 -1.37 25.79 -21.31
N SER A 386 -0.94 26.39 -22.43
CA SER A 386 -0.75 27.83 -22.62
C SER A 386 -2.04 28.65 -22.73
N LEU A 387 -3.22 28.04 -22.54
CA LEU A 387 -4.53 28.69 -22.64
C LEU A 387 -5.27 28.87 -21.31
N ALA A 388 -4.71 28.39 -20.19
CA ALA A 388 -5.25 28.67 -18.85
C ALA A 388 -4.61 29.95 -18.29
N PRO A 389 -5.38 30.89 -17.71
CA PRO A 389 -4.80 32.04 -17.03
C PRO A 389 -4.02 31.59 -15.79
N ASP A 390 -2.84 32.15 -15.57
CA ASP A 390 -2.06 31.99 -14.35
C ASP A 390 -2.87 32.49 -13.15
N THR A 391 -3.52 31.58 -12.40
CA THR A 391 -4.03 31.90 -11.06
C THR A 391 -2.93 31.70 -10.03
N THR A 392 -1.83 32.43 -10.17
CA THR A 392 -0.90 32.71 -9.07
C THR A 392 -1.15 34.14 -8.65
N THR A 393 -2.06 34.31 -7.70
CA THR A 393 -2.11 35.55 -6.92
C THR A 393 -0.97 35.41 -5.89
N ALA A 394 0.14 36.12 -6.12
CA ALA A 394 1.20 36.23 -5.14
C ALA A 394 0.67 36.97 -3.89
N PRO A 395 0.94 36.52 -2.66
CA PRO A 395 0.65 37.31 -1.47
C PRO A 395 1.60 38.52 -1.41
N GLU A 396 1.02 39.67 -1.08
CA GLU A 396 1.66 40.97 -0.88
C GLU A 396 2.75 40.90 0.23
N PRO A 397 3.90 41.59 0.10
CA PRO A 397 4.96 41.51 1.09
C PRO A 397 4.65 42.39 2.31
N LEU A 398 4.70 41.79 3.51
CA LEU A 398 4.56 42.47 4.80
C LEU A 398 5.76 43.42 5.08
N PRO A 399 5.54 44.57 5.76
CA PRO A 399 6.59 45.54 6.05
C PRO A 399 7.51 45.10 7.21
N ALA A 400 8.78 45.49 7.12
CA ALA A 400 9.85 45.14 8.06
C ALA A 400 9.62 45.69 9.49
N PRO A 401 10.06 44.98 10.55
CA PRO A 401 9.95 45.44 11.94
C PRO A 401 11.04 46.47 12.31
N PRO A 402 10.79 47.34 13.30
CA PRO A 402 11.70 48.41 13.69
C PRO A 402 12.87 47.92 14.54
N SER A 403 13.99 48.62 14.40
CA SER A 403 15.20 48.50 15.20
C SER A 403 14.98 48.90 16.65
N THR A 404 15.31 48.01 17.59
CA THR A 404 15.47 48.35 19.02
C THR A 404 16.85 47.93 19.49
N GLY A 405 17.60 48.90 20.00
CA GLY A 405 19.00 48.82 20.34
C GLY A 405 19.34 47.89 21.50
N THR A 406 20.56 47.36 21.43
CA THR A 406 21.20 46.59 22.48
C THR A 406 21.91 47.54 23.45
N SER A 407 21.42 47.66 24.69
CA SER A 407 22.17 48.23 25.80
C SER A 407 23.09 47.16 26.40
N SER A 408 24.35 47.54 26.54
CA SER A 408 25.44 46.76 27.15
C SER A 408 25.21 46.49 28.64
N GLY A 409 25.53 45.27 29.07
CA GLY A 409 25.62 44.86 30.47
C GLY A 409 26.80 43.90 30.65
N ALA A 410 27.60 44.14 31.68
CA ALA A 410 28.99 43.74 31.81
C ALA A 410 29.25 42.28 32.25
N SER A 411 30.46 41.81 31.91
CA SER A 411 31.27 40.73 32.51
C SER A 411 31.36 40.82 34.07
N PRO A 412 31.83 39.78 34.83
CA PRO A 412 32.98 38.92 34.50
C PRO A 412 32.98 37.43 34.95
N ALA A 413 34.02 36.73 34.46
CA ALA A 413 34.52 35.40 34.84
C ALA A 413 35.17 35.41 36.26
N PRO A 414 35.71 34.30 36.84
CA PRO A 414 36.77 33.40 36.31
C PRO A 414 36.44 31.88 36.53
N GLU A 415 37.19 30.83 36.20
CA GLU A 415 38.63 30.51 36.35
C GLU A 415 38.88 29.15 35.63
N ALA A 416 39.72 29.09 34.58
CA ALA A 416 41.01 28.39 34.49
C ALA A 416 41.16 26.98 35.14
N SER A 417 41.39 25.95 34.31
CA SER A 417 42.44 24.95 34.57
C SER A 417 42.82 24.13 33.33
N ALA A 418 44.09 23.75 33.33
CA ALA A 418 44.91 23.40 32.18
C ALA A 418 44.85 21.92 31.77
N SER A 419 45.07 21.68 30.47
CA SER A 419 45.67 20.45 29.91
C SER A 419 47.20 20.51 30.13
N PRO A 420 48.03 19.43 30.05
CA PRO A 420 48.07 18.47 28.93
C PRO A 420 48.58 17.04 29.24
N GLY A 421 48.55 16.15 28.24
CA GLY A 421 49.28 14.88 28.28
C GLY A 421 49.05 14.03 27.04
N ALA A 422 50.08 13.88 26.21
CA ALA A 422 50.08 13.27 24.87
C ALA A 422 50.68 11.84 24.85
N SER A 423 50.52 11.18 23.70
CA SER A 423 51.28 10.02 23.17
C SER A 423 50.91 8.64 23.75
N GLY A 424 50.89 7.51 23.04
CA GLY A 424 51.28 7.11 21.68
C GLY A 424 51.43 5.58 21.66
N SER A 425 51.02 4.92 20.57
CA SER A 425 50.95 3.47 20.25
C SER A 425 52.31 2.69 20.29
N PRO A 426 52.45 1.45 19.74
CA PRO A 426 51.79 0.15 19.99
C PRO A 426 52.77 -1.09 20.13
N ALA A 427 52.18 -2.28 20.34
CA ALA A 427 52.63 -3.65 19.98
C ALA A 427 53.86 -4.25 20.73
N PRO A 428 53.99 -5.60 20.81
CA PRO A 428 54.14 -6.52 19.67
C PRO A 428 52.97 -7.48 19.39
#